data_AF-A0A946QBT0-F1
#
_entry.id   AF-A0A946QBT0-F1
#
_cell.length_a   1.000
_cell.length_b   1.000
_cell.length_c   1.000
_cell.angle_alpha   90.00
_cell.angle_beta   90.00
_cell.angle_gamma   90.00
#
_symmetry.space_group_name_H-M   'P 1'
#
loop_
_entity.id
_entity.type
_entity.pdbx_description
1 polymer ?
#
loop_
_entity_poly.entity_id
_entity_poly.type
_entity_poly.pdbx_seq_one_letter_code
_entity_poly.pdbx_strand_id
1 'polypeptide(L)'
;VLPSILLINGVVSIFLTKYSHPVIDAFLSEMSLSALLTTTFTVVVAAPLVEEFVFRGIIQTWLQRIFDGNWPVDSLLFCNNTTTPLRTATPGLASRYGAIVITSVLFAGLHIGQGAAYIPLFFLALALGYVTKKTGSIWAAIIIHVCLNSLSTITLAWTYLQTTF
;
A
#
# COMPACT_ATOMS: atom_id res chain seq x y z
N VAL A 1 -4.25 -16.58 3.09
CA VAL A 1 -3.14 -15.67 2.72
C VAL A 1 -1.99 -15.75 3.73
N LEU A 2 -2.27 -15.87 5.03
CA LEU A 2 -1.28 -16.14 6.08
C LEU A 2 -0.42 -17.43 5.91
N PRO A 3 -0.96 -18.57 5.45
CA PRO A 3 -0.13 -19.78 5.30
C PRO A 3 0.94 -19.61 4.23
N SER A 4 0.62 -18.89 3.15
CA SER A 4 1.53 -18.66 2.03
C SER A 4 2.64 -17.67 2.38
N ILE A 5 2.34 -16.60 3.14
CA ILE A 5 3.36 -15.61 3.55
C ILE A 5 4.34 -16.22 4.57
N LEU A 6 3.85 -17.01 5.53
CA LEU A 6 4.70 -17.69 6.51
C LEU A 6 5.56 -18.78 5.88
N LEU A 7 5.02 -19.53 4.92
CA LEU A 7 5.78 -20.56 4.20
C LEU A 7 6.88 -19.94 3.33
N ILE A 8 6.60 -18.83 2.65
CA ILE A 8 7.60 -18.09 1.87
C ILE A 8 8.70 -17.52 2.79
N ASN A 9 8.34 -16.90 3.92
CA ASN A 9 9.32 -16.38 4.88
C ASN A 9 10.17 -17.50 5.51
N GLY A 10 9.58 -18.68 5.77
CA GLY A 10 10.31 -19.84 6.30
C GLY A 10 11.32 -20.43 5.31
N VAL A 11 11.02 -20.44 4.01
CA VAL A 11 11.97 -20.89 2.98
C VAL A 11 13.08 -19.87 2.78
N VAL A 12 12.75 -18.57 2.75
CA VAL A 12 13.71 -17.48 2.53
C VAL A 12 14.74 -17.38 3.67
N SER A 13 14.34 -17.64 4.91
CA SER A 13 15.23 -17.59 6.08
C SER A 13 16.26 -18.73 6.12
N ILE A 14 16.02 -19.84 5.43
CA ILE A 14 16.95 -20.97 5.31
C ILE A 14 18.14 -20.60 4.41
N PHE A 15 17.94 -19.76 3.39
CA PHE A 15 18.92 -19.53 2.34
C PHE A 15 19.67 -18.19 2.41
N LEU A 16 19.12 -17.14 3.04
CA LEU A 16 19.64 -15.78 2.83
C LEU A 16 20.31 -15.10 4.03
N THR A 17 20.03 -15.46 5.29
CA THR A 17 20.88 -15.18 6.49
C THR A 17 20.15 -15.62 7.77
N LYS A 18 20.92 -16.04 8.79
CA LYS A 18 20.41 -16.24 10.15
C LYS A 18 20.12 -14.88 10.79
N TYR A 19 18.85 -14.51 10.88
CA TYR A 19 18.39 -13.27 11.52
C TYR A 19 18.96 -13.15 12.94
N SER A 20 19.85 -12.18 13.16
CA SER A 20 20.50 -11.87 14.44
C SER A 20 20.23 -10.40 14.72
N HIS A 21 19.44 -10.08 15.74
CA HIS A 21 18.91 -8.71 15.92
C HIS A 21 19.26 -8.14 17.31
N PRO A 22 20.42 -7.47 17.48
CA PRO A 22 20.76 -6.72 18.70
C PRO A 22 19.75 -5.59 19.00
N VAL A 23 19.01 -5.15 17.99
CA VAL A 23 17.94 -4.15 18.10
C VAL A 23 16.70 -4.72 18.79
N ILE A 24 16.43 -6.03 18.66
CA ILE A 24 15.31 -6.67 19.36
C ILE A 24 15.58 -6.72 20.85
N ASP A 25 16.81 -7.02 21.29
CA ASP A 25 17.15 -7.04 22.72
C ASP A 25 17.07 -5.64 23.36
N ALA A 26 17.43 -4.58 22.63
CA ALA A 26 17.22 -3.19 23.05
C ALA A 26 15.75 -2.74 23.01
N PHE A 27 14.94 -3.27 22.07
CA PHE A 27 13.50 -3.02 22.00
C PHE A 27 12.73 -3.76 23.11
N LEU A 28 13.17 -4.98 23.45
CA LEU A 28 12.55 -5.81 24.49
C LEU A 28 12.84 -5.30 25.90
N SER A 29 13.95 -4.56 26.12
CA SER A 29 14.24 -3.92 27.40
C SER A 29 13.51 -2.59 27.64
N GLU A 30 12.99 -1.94 26.59
CA GLU A 30 12.39 -0.60 26.66
C GLU A 30 10.99 -0.50 26.04
N MET A 31 10.28 -1.62 25.83
CA MET A 31 8.91 -1.60 25.28
C MET A 31 7.94 -0.97 26.29
N SER A 32 7.97 0.36 26.36
CA SER A 32 7.07 1.16 27.13
C SER A 32 5.69 1.07 26.50
N LEU A 33 4.65 1.10 27.34
CA LEU A 33 3.27 1.07 26.88
C LEU A 33 3.01 2.19 25.86
N SER A 34 3.67 3.34 26.01
CA SER A 34 3.56 4.46 25.06
C SER A 34 4.14 4.13 23.69
N ALA A 35 5.32 3.51 23.60
CA ALA A 35 5.91 3.12 22.32
C ALA A 35 5.00 2.12 21.56
N LEU A 36 4.41 1.17 22.28
CA LEU A 36 3.47 0.20 21.71
C LEU A 36 2.21 0.88 21.17
N LEU A 37 1.61 1.78 21.96
CA LEU A 37 0.41 2.52 21.56
C LEU A 37 0.67 3.43 20.35
N THR A 38 1.78 4.17 20.36
CA THR A 38 2.14 5.05 19.24
C THR A 38 2.43 4.27 17.97
N THR A 39 3.15 3.16 18.06
CA THR A 39 3.45 2.32 16.90
C THR A 39 2.18 1.68 16.35
N THR A 40 1.32 1.15 17.21
CA THR A 40 0.04 0.57 16.82
C THR A 40 -0.85 1.61 16.13
N PHE A 41 -1.00 2.80 16.71
CA PHE A 41 -1.75 3.88 16.09
C PHE A 41 -1.18 4.28 14.72
N THR A 42 0.14 4.36 14.62
CA THR A 42 0.81 4.73 13.37
C THR A 42 0.56 3.67 12.29
N VAL A 43 0.79 2.40 12.59
CA VAL A 43 0.63 1.30 11.63
C VAL A 43 -0.84 1.11 11.25
N VAL A 44 -1.76 1.18 12.21
CA VAL A 44 -3.17 0.85 11.96
C VAL A 44 -3.93 2.02 11.36
N VAL A 45 -3.62 3.27 11.72
CA VAL A 45 -4.43 4.43 11.36
C VAL A 45 -3.65 5.44 10.53
N ALA A 46 -2.55 5.96 11.07
CA ALA A 46 -1.87 7.10 10.45
C ALA A 46 -1.25 6.74 9.08
N ALA A 47 -0.57 5.59 9.00
CA ALA A 47 0.06 5.12 7.77
C ALA A 47 -0.98 4.84 6.67
N PRO A 48 -2.03 4.02 6.88
CA PRO A 48 -3.07 3.84 5.87
C PRO A 48 -3.73 5.15 5.40
N LEU A 49 -3.97 6.09 6.31
CA LEU A 49 -4.55 7.39 5.95
C LEU A 49 -3.64 8.16 4.98
N VAL A 50 -2.36 8.28 5.31
CA VAL A 50 -1.37 8.99 4.48
C VAL A 50 -1.14 8.25 3.17
N GLU A 51 -0.98 6.93 3.22
CA GLU A 51 -0.73 6.09 2.05
C GLU A 51 -1.89 6.14 1.07
N GLU A 52 -3.14 6.00 1.53
CA GLU A 52 -4.30 6.10 0.63
C GLU A 52 -4.46 7.52 0.07
N PHE A 53 -4.20 8.56 0.86
CA PHE A 53 -4.23 9.94 0.38
C PHE A 53 -3.20 10.17 -0.74
N VAL A 54 -1.94 9.77 -0.53
CA VAL A 54 -0.86 9.96 -1.51
C VAL A 54 -1.09 9.09 -2.74
N PHE A 55 -1.27 7.78 -2.55
CA PHE A 55 -1.34 6.86 -3.68
C PHE A 55 -2.64 6.94 -4.46
N ARG A 56 -3.79 7.06 -3.78
CA ARG A 56 -5.11 6.98 -4.43
C ARG A 56 -5.68 8.37 -4.66
N GLY A 57 -5.53 9.27 -3.69
CA GLY A 57 -5.96 10.67 -3.83
C GLY A 57 -5.13 11.42 -4.87
N ILE A 58 -3.81 11.44 -4.71
CA ILE A 58 -2.92 12.24 -5.56
C ILE A 58 -2.45 11.47 -6.80
N ILE A 59 -1.64 10.42 -6.61
CA ILE A 59 -0.89 9.79 -7.72
C ILE A 59 -1.84 9.08 -8.69
N GLN A 60 -2.75 8.24 -8.19
CA GLN A 60 -3.66 7.48 -9.04
C GLN A 60 -4.60 8.41 -9.81
N THR A 61 -5.18 9.41 -9.17
CA THR A 61 -6.06 10.39 -9.83
C THR A 61 -5.30 11.18 -10.91
N TRP A 62 -4.07 11.59 -10.62
CA TRP A 62 -3.21 12.27 -11.60
C TRP A 62 -2.89 11.37 -12.80
N LEU A 63 -2.49 10.13 -12.58
CA LEU A 63 -2.24 9.16 -13.65
C LEU A 63 -3.49 8.85 -14.46
N GLN A 64 -4.66 8.72 -13.81
CA GLN A 64 -5.93 8.49 -14.52
C GLN A 64 -6.22 9.63 -15.49
N ARG A 65 -5.98 10.88 -15.11
CA ARG A 65 -6.14 12.04 -16.01
C ARG A 65 -5.23 11.97 -17.23
N ILE A 66 -3.99 11.51 -17.04
CA ILE A 66 -3.03 11.32 -18.14
C ILE A 66 -3.51 10.23 -19.10
N PHE A 67 -3.98 9.09 -18.57
CA PHE A 67 -4.41 7.99 -19.42
C PHE A 67 -5.80 8.20 -20.07
N ASP A 68 -6.69 9.00 -19.46
CA ASP A 68 -8.06 9.22 -19.94
C ASP A 68 -8.18 10.23 -21.09
N GLY A 69 -7.11 10.97 -21.44
CA GLY A 69 -7.15 11.86 -22.58
C GLY A 69 -5.84 12.59 -22.85
N ASN A 70 -5.61 12.91 -24.12
CA ASN A 70 -4.42 13.58 -24.66
C ASN A 70 -4.39 15.07 -24.26
N TRP A 71 -4.43 15.37 -22.96
CA TRP A 71 -4.33 16.73 -22.45
C TRP A 71 -3.02 17.33 -22.95
N PRO A 72 -3.03 18.48 -23.65
CA PRO A 72 -1.80 19.15 -23.99
C PRO A 72 -1.03 19.46 -22.71
N VAL A 73 0.31 19.38 -22.77
CA VAL A 73 1.18 19.59 -21.60
C VAL A 73 0.89 20.90 -20.89
N ASP A 74 0.44 21.92 -21.63
CA ASP A 74 0.04 23.21 -21.07
C ASP A 74 -1.21 23.13 -20.19
N SER A 75 -2.15 22.26 -20.51
CA SER A 75 -3.31 22.00 -19.65
C SER A 75 -2.93 21.19 -18.42
N LEU A 76 -1.97 20.26 -18.52
CA LEU A 76 -1.51 19.46 -17.39
C LEU A 76 -0.62 20.25 -16.42
N LEU A 77 0.22 21.14 -16.93
CA LEU A 77 1.20 21.90 -16.15
C LEU A 77 0.68 23.27 -15.73
N PHE A 78 -0.07 23.97 -16.60
CA PHE A 78 -0.51 25.33 -16.38
C PHE A 78 -2.04 25.47 -16.22
N CYS A 79 -2.78 24.36 -16.16
CA CYS A 79 -4.24 24.36 -16.05
C CYS A 79 -4.94 25.18 -17.16
N ASN A 80 -4.33 25.25 -18.35
CA ASN A 80 -4.94 25.95 -19.48
C ASN A 80 -6.19 25.20 -19.96
N ASN A 81 -7.32 25.89 -20.00
CA ASN A 81 -8.65 25.35 -20.31
C ASN A 81 -9.14 25.68 -21.74
N THR A 82 -8.27 26.20 -22.61
CA THR A 82 -8.62 26.52 -24.01
C THR A 82 -8.84 25.29 -24.89
N THR A 83 -8.36 24.11 -24.49
CA THR A 83 -8.52 22.86 -25.25
C THR A 83 -9.33 21.86 -24.44
N THR A 84 -10.53 21.52 -24.92
CA THR A 84 -11.28 20.37 -24.40
C THR A 84 -10.62 19.10 -24.91
N PRO A 85 -10.22 18.15 -24.03
CA PRO A 85 -9.60 16.91 -24.49
C PRO A 85 -10.57 16.13 -25.36
N LEU A 86 -10.08 15.63 -26.51
CA LEU A 86 -10.83 14.71 -27.36
C LEU A 86 -11.05 13.41 -26.59
N ARG A 87 -12.23 13.27 -25.98
CA ARG A 87 -12.63 12.03 -25.30
C ARG A 87 -12.78 10.94 -26.34
N THR A 88 -11.82 10.03 -26.41
CA THR A 88 -11.93 8.84 -27.27
C THR A 88 -13.19 8.04 -26.88
N ALA A 89 -14.03 7.72 -27.87
CA ALA A 89 -15.31 7.04 -27.66
C ALA A 89 -15.18 5.67 -26.96
N THR A 90 -14.00 5.05 -27.02
CA THR A 90 -13.68 3.81 -26.30
C THR A 90 -12.34 3.96 -25.56
N PRO A 91 -12.33 4.08 -24.22
CA PRO A 91 -11.08 4.11 -23.47
C PRO A 91 -10.36 2.78 -23.61
N GLY A 92 -9.10 2.81 -24.04
CA GLY A 92 -8.22 1.64 -24.15
C GLY A 92 -7.86 1.04 -22.79
N LEU A 93 -7.23 -0.14 -22.78
CA LEU A 93 -6.90 -0.85 -21.53
C LEU A 93 -6.00 -0.01 -20.59
N ALA A 94 -5.07 0.76 -21.16
CA ALA A 94 -4.21 1.69 -20.42
C ALA A 94 -5.02 2.82 -19.72
N SER A 95 -5.99 3.43 -20.40
CA SER A 95 -6.98 4.35 -19.79
C SER A 95 -7.77 3.69 -18.67
N ARG A 96 -8.14 2.42 -18.84
CA ARG A 96 -8.95 1.73 -17.84
C ARG A 96 -8.17 1.34 -16.59
N TYR A 97 -6.94 0.84 -16.72
CA TYR A 97 -6.24 0.21 -15.58
C TYR A 97 -4.78 0.63 -15.42
N GLY A 98 -4.19 1.36 -16.37
CA GLY A 98 -2.78 1.74 -16.36
C GLY A 98 -2.38 2.49 -15.08
N ALA A 99 -3.19 3.46 -14.66
CA ALA A 99 -2.97 4.19 -13.41
C ALA A 99 -2.94 3.26 -12.18
N ILE A 100 -3.87 2.31 -12.08
CA ILE A 100 -3.96 1.38 -10.95
C ILE A 100 -2.74 0.45 -10.91
N VAL A 101 -2.31 -0.06 -12.06
CA VAL A 101 -1.14 -0.95 -12.14
C VAL A 101 0.12 -0.19 -11.73
N ILE A 102 0.33 1.01 -12.27
CA ILE A 102 1.52 1.81 -11.95
C ILE A 102 1.56 2.19 -10.46
N THR A 103 0.46 2.68 -9.89
CA THR A 103 0.43 3.01 -8.46
C THR A 103 0.65 1.78 -7.58
N SER A 104 0.17 0.61 -8.00
CA SER A 104 0.37 -0.65 -7.26
C SER A 104 1.83 -1.12 -7.30
N VAL A 105 2.51 -0.98 -8.44
CA VAL A 105 3.95 -1.28 -8.55
C VAL A 105 4.75 -0.31 -7.68
N LEU A 106 4.46 0.99 -7.72
CA LEU A 106 5.14 1.98 -6.88
C LEU A 106 4.94 1.70 -5.39
N PHE A 107 3.70 1.40 -4.97
CA PHE A 107 3.39 1.07 -3.58
C PHE A 107 4.17 -0.16 -3.12
N ALA A 108 4.15 -1.25 -3.88
CA ALA A 108 4.92 -2.45 -3.58
C ALA A 108 6.44 -2.20 -3.57
N GLY A 109 6.94 -1.37 -4.49
CA GLY A 109 8.34 -1.00 -4.60
C GLY A 109 8.89 -0.30 -3.35
N LEU A 110 8.09 0.54 -2.69
CA LEU A 110 8.48 1.19 -1.43
C LEU A 110 8.63 0.20 -0.26
N HIS A 111 8.16 -1.03 -0.40
CA HIS A 111 8.25 -2.09 0.60
C HIS A 111 9.35 -3.11 0.28
N ILE A 112 10.17 -2.86 -0.75
CA ILE A 112 11.37 -3.66 -1.00
C ILE A 112 12.33 -3.51 0.18
N GLY A 113 12.90 -4.62 0.63
CA GLY A 113 13.76 -4.68 1.83
C GLY A 113 13.01 -5.02 3.11
N GLN A 114 11.66 -5.04 3.10
CA GLN A 114 10.83 -5.49 4.23
C GLN A 114 10.49 -7.00 4.13
N GLY A 115 11.40 -7.80 3.57
CA GLY A 115 11.17 -9.22 3.27
C GLY A 115 10.27 -9.44 2.05
N ALA A 116 9.47 -10.52 2.05
CA ALA A 116 8.59 -10.88 0.93
C ALA A 116 7.25 -10.10 0.89
N ALA A 117 7.09 -9.09 1.75
CA ALA A 117 5.83 -8.35 1.92
C ALA A 117 5.39 -7.57 0.66
N TYR A 118 6.32 -7.14 -0.19
CA TYR A 118 5.99 -6.39 -1.42
C TYR A 118 5.08 -7.18 -2.39
N ILE A 119 5.13 -8.53 -2.37
CA ILE A 119 4.28 -9.38 -3.22
C ILE A 119 2.79 -9.25 -2.82
N PRO A 120 2.37 -9.58 -1.58
CA PRO A 120 0.98 -9.39 -1.17
C PRO A 120 0.55 -7.92 -1.20
N LEU A 121 1.46 -6.98 -0.91
CA LEU A 121 1.16 -5.56 -0.95
C LEU A 121 0.87 -5.05 -2.37
N PHE A 122 1.48 -5.62 -3.41
CA PHE A 122 1.12 -5.33 -4.79
C PHE A 122 -0.34 -5.68 -5.09
N PHE A 123 -0.78 -6.88 -4.72
CA PHE A 123 -2.17 -7.31 -4.96
C PHE A 123 -3.17 -6.54 -4.10
N LEU A 124 -2.80 -6.21 -2.87
CA LEU A 124 -3.59 -5.31 -2.02
C LEU A 124 -3.75 -3.94 -2.70
N ALA A 125 -2.65 -3.36 -3.20
CA ALA A 125 -2.68 -2.07 -3.85
C ALA A 125 -3.55 -2.07 -5.11
N LEU A 126 -3.49 -3.15 -5.91
CA LEU A 126 -4.36 -3.35 -7.07
C LEU A 126 -5.84 -3.37 -6.67
N ALA A 127 -6.18 -4.12 -5.63
CA ALA A 127 -7.56 -4.25 -5.15
C ALA A 127 -8.09 -2.91 -4.64
N LEU A 128 -7.32 -2.20 -3.81
CA LEU A 128 -7.69 -0.88 -3.29
C LEU A 128 -7.83 0.15 -4.41
N GLY A 129 -6.89 0.18 -5.36
CA GLY A 129 -6.96 1.08 -6.51
C GLY A 129 -8.19 0.83 -7.39
N TYR A 130 -8.57 -0.44 -7.58
CA TYR A 130 -9.81 -0.81 -8.27
C TYR A 130 -11.07 -0.39 -7.50
N VAL A 131 -11.11 -0.60 -6.18
CA VAL A 131 -12.22 -0.17 -5.33
C VAL A 131 -12.38 1.34 -5.40
N THR A 132 -11.31 2.12 -5.20
CA THR A 132 -11.37 3.59 -5.30
C THR A 132 -11.87 4.06 -6.66
N LYS A 133 -11.41 3.43 -7.75
CA LYS A 133 -11.90 3.78 -9.09
C LYS A 133 -13.39 3.48 -9.26
N LYS A 134 -13.86 2.33 -8.76
CA LYS A 134 -15.25 1.90 -8.91
C LYS A 134 -16.21 2.68 -8.01
N THR A 135 -15.80 3.04 -6.79
CA THR A 135 -16.64 3.75 -5.82
C THR A 135 -16.53 5.27 -5.93
N GLY A 136 -15.44 5.78 -6.55
CA GLY A 136 -15.11 7.20 -6.54
C GLY A 136 -14.74 7.73 -5.15
N SER A 137 -14.47 6.85 -4.18
CA SER A 137 -14.23 7.22 -2.77
C SER A 137 -12.93 6.63 -2.24
N ILE A 138 -12.08 7.51 -1.69
CA ILE A 138 -10.86 7.10 -0.98
C ILE A 138 -11.16 6.49 0.40
N TRP A 139 -12.30 6.85 1.02
CA TRP A 139 -12.69 6.35 2.34
C TRP A 139 -12.92 4.84 2.34
N ALA A 140 -13.46 4.29 1.24
CA ALA A 140 -13.63 2.85 1.10
C ALA A 140 -12.27 2.12 1.13
N ALA A 141 -11.25 2.67 0.47
CA ALA A 141 -9.91 2.11 0.49
C ALA A 141 -9.24 2.27 1.86
N ILE A 142 -9.37 3.43 2.50
CA ILE A 142 -8.86 3.69 3.85
C ILE A 142 -9.41 2.68 4.84
N ILE A 143 -10.73 2.46 4.86
CA ILE A 143 -11.35 1.53 5.80
C ILE A 143 -10.83 0.10 5.58
N ILE A 144 -10.79 -0.37 4.32
CA ILE A 144 -10.28 -1.71 4.00
C ILE A 144 -8.81 -1.84 4.45
N HIS A 145 -8.00 -0.82 4.20
CA HIS A 145 -6.59 -0.83 4.56
C HIS A 145 -6.38 -0.83 6.08
N VAL A 146 -7.09 0.03 6.82
CA VAL A 146 -7.09 0.06 8.29
C VAL A 146 -7.49 -1.30 8.86
N CYS A 147 -8.54 -1.94 8.31
CA CYS A 147 -8.95 -3.28 8.74
C CYS A 147 -7.88 -4.34 8.50
N LEU A 148 -7.20 -4.31 7.35
CA LEU A 148 -6.14 -5.26 7.03
C LEU A 148 -4.87 -5.05 7.86
N ASN A 149 -4.49 -3.79 8.14
CA ASN A 149 -3.39 -3.50 9.04
C ASN A 149 -3.74 -3.84 10.50
N SER A 150 -4.99 -3.63 10.92
CA SER A 150 -5.48 -4.08 12.23
C SER A 150 -5.35 -5.59 12.37
N LEU A 151 -5.87 -6.35 11.41
CA LEU A 151 -5.80 -7.81 11.42
C LEU A 151 -4.36 -8.32 11.41
N SER A 152 -3.48 -7.70 10.61
CA SER A 152 -2.06 -8.05 10.55
C SER A 152 -1.35 -7.77 11.88
N THR A 153 -1.63 -6.62 12.51
CA THR A 153 -1.07 -6.24 13.81
C THR A 153 -1.55 -7.18 14.92
N ILE A 154 -2.84 -7.51 14.96
CA ILE A 154 -3.40 -8.47 15.94
C ILE A 154 -2.79 -9.85 15.74
N THR A 155 -2.64 -10.29 14.50
CA THR A 155 -2.06 -11.61 14.20
C THR A 155 -0.59 -11.66 14.61
N LEU A 156 0.18 -10.59 14.37
CA LEU A 156 1.55 -10.47 14.83
C LEU A 156 1.63 -10.57 16.35
N ALA A 157 0.84 -9.77 17.08
CA ALA A 157 0.77 -9.79 18.54
C ALA A 157 0.40 -11.19 19.07
N TRP A 158 -0.58 -11.85 18.46
CA TRP A 158 -0.98 -13.20 18.80
C TRP A 158 0.16 -14.21 18.63
N THR A 159 0.84 -14.19 17.48
CA THR A 159 1.97 -15.10 17.22
C THR A 159 3.12 -14.88 18.21
N TYR A 160 3.42 -13.63 18.57
CA TYR A 160 4.43 -13.30 19.56
C TYR A 160 4.10 -13.85 20.95
N LEU A 161 2.84 -13.76 21.37
CA LEU A 161 2.41 -14.32 22.66
C LEU A 161 2.56 -15.84 22.69
N GLN A 162 2.27 -16.54 21.58
CA GLN A 162 2.44 -18.00 21.50
C GLN A 162 3.90 -18.46 21.54
N THR A 163 4.85 -17.62 21.10
CA THR A 163 6.28 -17.98 21.12
C THR A 163 6.95 -17.70 22.46
N THR A 164 6.30 -16.94 23.34
CA THR A 164 6.87 -16.49 24.63
C THR A 164 6.32 -17.29 25.83
N PHE A 165 5.33 -18.15 25.61
CA PHE A 165 4.73 -19.07 26.59
C PHE A 165 4.72 -20.49 26.03
#